data_AF-A0A5Q4SX88-F1
#
_entry.id   AF-A0A5Q4SX88-F1
#
_cell.length_a   1.000
_cell.length_b   1.000
_cell.length_c   1.000
_cell.angle_alpha   90.00
_cell.angle_beta   90.00
_cell.angle_gamma   90.00
#
_symmetry.space_group_name_H-M   'P 1'
#
loop_
_entity.id
_entity.type
_entity.pdbx_description
1 polymer ?
#
loop_
_entity_poly.entity_id
_entity_poly.type
_entity_poly.pdbx_seq_one_letter_code
_entity_poly.pdbx_strand_id
1 'polypeptide(L)'
;MKSGDTLSAIATRHKTTVATLVKLNNLRDPDELAVGQRLKVPSMNIAAPKPAAQYEPFPGAAFFHTGRTSPIVTAMGRRLVAEGCGRYKQGPGPSWTLADKASYAAWQRKLGYSGADADGIPGKTSWDQLKVLKQL
;
A
#
# COMPACT_ATOMS: atom_id res chain seq x y z
N MET A 1 10.32 -21.54 -44.24
CA MET A 1 10.17 -20.77 -42.97
C MET A 1 11.34 -21.13 -42.09
N LYS A 2 12.04 -20.16 -41.51
CA LYS A 2 13.16 -20.40 -40.59
C LYS A 2 12.64 -20.29 -39.15
N SER A 3 13.21 -21.06 -38.23
CA SER A 3 12.79 -21.09 -36.83
C SER A 3 12.93 -19.73 -36.12
N GLY A 4 13.89 -18.89 -36.53
CA GLY A 4 13.95 -17.48 -36.13
C GLY A 4 12.70 -16.65 -36.48
N ASP A 5 12.02 -16.94 -37.58
CA ASP A 5 10.73 -16.32 -37.94
C ASP A 5 9.63 -16.78 -36.97
N THR A 6 9.66 -18.05 -36.56
CA THR A 6 8.72 -18.63 -35.60
C THR A 6 8.88 -18.03 -34.20
N LEU A 7 10.11 -17.91 -33.68
CA LEU A 7 10.36 -17.23 -32.41
C LEU A 7 9.94 -15.77 -32.45
N SER A 8 10.17 -15.09 -33.58
CA SER A 8 9.76 -13.69 -33.77
C SER A 8 8.23 -13.54 -33.72
N ALA A 9 7.49 -14.47 -34.35
CA ALA A 9 6.03 -14.49 -34.29
C ALA A 9 5.50 -14.77 -32.87
N ILE A 10 6.11 -15.71 -32.14
CA ILE A 10 5.75 -16.01 -30.74
C ILE A 10 6.07 -14.81 -29.83
N ALA A 11 7.25 -14.22 -29.99
CA ALA A 11 7.66 -13.05 -29.23
C ALA A 11 6.66 -11.90 -29.41
N THR A 12 6.28 -11.62 -30.66
CA THR A 12 5.28 -10.60 -31.00
C THR A 12 3.93 -10.91 -30.35
N ARG A 13 3.43 -12.15 -30.50
CA ARG A 13 2.14 -12.58 -29.92
C ARG A 13 2.09 -12.42 -28.39
N HIS A 14 3.22 -12.66 -27.72
CA HIS A 14 3.34 -12.57 -26.28
C HIS A 14 3.94 -11.25 -25.80
N LYS A 15 4.06 -10.24 -26.69
CA LYS A 15 4.61 -8.92 -26.41
C LYS A 15 5.96 -8.98 -25.65
N THR A 16 6.84 -9.84 -26.12
CA THR A 16 8.21 -10.04 -25.60
C THR A 16 9.21 -10.01 -26.76
N THR A 17 10.48 -10.35 -26.50
CA THR A 17 11.53 -10.42 -27.53
C THR A 17 12.05 -11.84 -27.73
N VAL A 18 12.60 -12.12 -28.91
CA VAL A 18 13.27 -13.39 -29.22
C VAL A 18 14.38 -13.68 -28.21
N ALA A 19 15.20 -12.67 -27.89
CA ALA A 19 16.27 -12.80 -26.90
C ALA A 19 15.74 -13.21 -25.51
N THR A 20 14.59 -12.66 -25.10
CA THR A 20 13.94 -13.05 -23.85
C THR A 20 13.44 -14.49 -23.89
N LEU A 21 12.86 -14.94 -25.01
CA LEU A 21 12.41 -16.33 -25.18
C LEU A 21 13.58 -17.31 -25.16
N VAL A 22 14.66 -17.01 -25.87
CA VAL A 22 15.90 -17.81 -25.92
C VAL A 22 16.48 -17.97 -24.52
N LYS A 23 16.60 -16.86 -23.79
CA LYS A 23 17.10 -16.86 -22.40
C LYS A 23 16.19 -17.62 -21.44
N LEU A 24 14.88 -17.42 -21.52
CA LEU A 24 13.91 -18.06 -20.63
C LEU A 24 13.84 -19.59 -20.82
N ASN A 25 14.13 -20.05 -22.02
CA ASN A 25 14.11 -21.47 -22.38
C ASN A 25 15.49 -22.10 -22.45
N ASN A 26 16.56 -21.36 -22.16
CA ASN A 26 17.95 -21.79 -22.29
C ASN A 26 18.27 -22.38 -23.68
N LEU A 27 17.72 -21.77 -24.74
CA LEU A 27 17.99 -22.21 -26.12
C LEU A 27 19.42 -21.82 -26.48
N ARG A 28 20.20 -22.80 -26.94
CA ARG A 28 21.58 -22.58 -27.42
C ARG A 28 21.60 -22.03 -28.84
N ASP A 29 20.72 -22.57 -29.68
CA ASP A 29 20.47 -22.08 -31.03
C ASP A 29 18.98 -21.72 -31.18
N PRO A 30 18.64 -20.45 -31.46
CA PRO A 30 17.28 -20.03 -31.75
C PRO A 30 16.70 -20.68 -33.02
N ASP A 31 17.54 -21.18 -33.93
CA ASP A 31 17.11 -21.78 -35.18
C ASP A 31 16.81 -23.30 -35.08
N GLU A 32 17.20 -23.95 -33.98
CA GLU A 32 16.94 -25.38 -33.71
C GLU A 32 15.68 -25.60 -32.87
N LEU A 33 14.51 -25.23 -33.41
CA LEU A 33 13.23 -25.58 -32.79
C LEU A 33 12.70 -26.91 -33.32
N ALA A 34 12.41 -27.84 -32.40
CA ALA A 34 11.75 -29.09 -32.75
C ALA A 34 10.23 -28.89 -32.89
N VAL A 35 9.62 -29.52 -33.88
CA VAL A 35 8.16 -29.54 -34.04
C VAL A 35 7.53 -30.19 -32.80
N GLY A 36 6.60 -29.49 -32.15
CA GLY A 36 5.96 -29.91 -30.90
C GLY A 36 6.64 -29.44 -29.61
N GLN A 37 7.77 -28.72 -29.71
CA GLN A 37 8.46 -28.18 -28.55
C GLN A 37 7.63 -27.12 -27.82
N ARG A 38 7.47 -27.29 -26.51
CA ARG A 38 6.79 -26.32 -25.64
C ARG A 38 7.77 -25.26 -25.17
N LEU A 39 7.49 -24.00 -25.48
CA LEU A 39 8.28 -22.86 -25.04
C LEU A 39 7.62 -22.18 -23.84
N LYS A 40 8.42 -21.88 -22.82
CA LYS A 40 8.07 -20.95 -21.76
C LYS A 40 8.05 -19.55 -22.35
N VAL A 41 6.92 -18.88 -22.21
CA VAL A 41 6.80 -17.45 -22.53
C VAL A 41 6.79 -16.69 -21.21
N PRO A 42 7.37 -15.47 -21.15
CA PRO A 42 7.24 -14.63 -19.97
C PRO A 42 5.76 -14.40 -19.72
N SER A 43 5.25 -14.80 -18.55
CA SER A 43 4.00 -14.22 -18.11
C SER A 43 4.33 -12.77 -17.78
N MET A 44 3.69 -11.83 -18.48
CA MET A 44 3.54 -10.53 -17.87
C MET A 44 2.68 -10.76 -16.66
N ASN A 45 3.32 -10.95 -15.51
CA ASN A 45 2.68 -10.83 -14.23
C ASN A 45 2.33 -9.34 -14.12
N ILE A 46 1.25 -8.94 -14.80
CA ILE A 46 0.52 -7.73 -14.46
C ILE A 46 -0.08 -8.09 -13.12
N ALA A 47 0.74 -8.04 -12.07
CA ALA A 47 0.24 -7.93 -10.73
C ALA A 47 -0.76 -6.79 -10.82
N ALA A 48 -2.06 -7.12 -10.66
CA ALA A 48 -3.10 -6.12 -10.64
C ALA A 48 -2.58 -4.98 -9.75
N PRO A 49 -2.69 -3.71 -10.19
CA PRO A 49 -2.20 -2.61 -9.38
C PRO A 49 -2.79 -2.80 -7.99
N LYS A 50 -1.91 -2.99 -6.99
CA LYS A 50 -2.33 -3.13 -5.59
C LYS A 50 -3.33 -2.00 -5.36
N PRO A 51 -4.58 -2.27 -4.94
CA PRO A 51 -5.59 -1.24 -4.80
C PRO A 51 -4.96 -0.07 -4.05
N ALA A 52 -4.99 1.13 -4.65
CA ALA A 52 -4.43 2.31 -4.03
C ALA A 52 -5.00 2.39 -2.61
N ALA A 53 -4.13 2.46 -1.60
CA ALA A 53 -4.57 2.43 -0.21
C ALA A 53 -5.63 3.53 0.00
N GLN A 54 -6.86 3.12 0.31
CA GLN A 54 -7.93 4.05 0.62
C GLN A 54 -7.75 4.50 2.07
N TYR A 55 -7.86 5.81 2.29
CA TYR A 55 -7.77 6.40 3.62
C TYR A 55 -9.16 6.73 4.15
N GLU A 56 -9.30 6.64 5.46
CA GLU A 56 -10.52 6.99 6.17
C GLU A 56 -10.75 8.51 6.03
N PRO A 57 -11.91 8.97 5.50
CA PRO A 57 -12.21 10.39 5.50
C PRO A 57 -12.30 10.91 6.93
N PHE A 58 -12.00 12.20 7.12
CA PHE A 58 -12.11 12.81 8.44
C PHE A 58 -13.56 12.74 8.95
N PRO A 59 -13.85 12.05 10.08
CA PRO A 59 -15.21 11.83 10.56
C PRO A 59 -15.79 13.07 11.28
N GLY A 60 -15.04 14.16 11.37
CA GLY A 60 -15.40 15.37 12.11
C GLY A 60 -14.79 15.39 13.52
N ALA A 61 -14.48 16.58 14.04
CA ALA A 61 -13.83 16.72 15.35
C ALA A 61 -14.72 16.19 16.49
N ALA A 62 -16.04 16.42 16.40
CA ALA A 62 -17.03 15.96 17.36
C ALA A 62 -17.12 14.42 17.47
N PHE A 63 -16.54 13.67 16.53
CA PHE A 63 -16.44 12.21 16.63
C PHE A 63 -15.52 11.77 17.78
N PHE A 64 -14.48 12.56 18.07
CA PHE A 64 -13.43 12.20 19.02
C PHE A 64 -13.76 12.73 20.42
N HIS A 65 -14.63 12.00 21.11
CA HIS A 65 -15.04 12.31 22.48
C HIS A 65 -14.87 11.11 23.40
N THR A 66 -14.71 11.37 24.69
CA THR A 66 -14.60 10.33 25.73
C THR A 66 -15.78 9.36 25.66
N GLY A 67 -15.48 8.07 25.77
CA GLY A 67 -16.48 6.99 25.72
C GLY A 67 -16.87 6.54 24.32
N ARG A 68 -16.42 7.22 23.25
CA ARG A 68 -16.59 6.73 21.87
C ARG A 68 -15.81 5.43 21.68
N THR A 69 -16.46 4.42 21.13
CA THR A 69 -15.80 3.18 20.67
C THR A 69 -16.00 3.02 19.16
N SER A 70 -14.91 2.82 18.41
CA SER A 70 -14.95 2.62 16.96
C SER A 70 -13.63 1.99 16.43
N PRO A 71 -13.70 1.15 15.38
CA PRO A 71 -12.51 0.71 14.65
C PRO A 71 -11.65 1.86 14.10
N ILE A 72 -12.25 3.01 13.80
CA ILE A 72 -11.56 4.23 13.33
C ILE A 72 -10.55 4.71 14.39
N VAL A 73 -10.89 4.63 15.68
CA VAL A 73 -9.98 5.01 16.78
C VAL A 73 -8.79 4.07 16.84
N THR A 74 -9.02 2.75 16.76
CA THR A 74 -7.94 1.76 16.71
C THR A 74 -7.01 2.02 15.52
N ALA A 75 -7.58 2.26 14.33
CA ALA A 75 -6.83 2.49 13.10
C ALA A 75 -5.98 3.78 13.18
N MET A 76 -6.57 4.86 13.67
CA MET A 76 -5.87 6.11 13.95
C MET A 76 -4.72 5.87 14.93
N GLY A 77 -4.99 5.19 16.05
CA GLY A 77 -3.98 4.90 17.07
C GLY A 77 -2.82 4.05 16.55
N ARG A 78 -3.10 3.03 15.72
CA ARG A 78 -2.06 2.23 15.05
C ARG A 78 -1.18 3.11 14.15
N ARG A 79 -1.79 4.06 13.45
CA ARG A 79 -1.06 4.98 12.58
C ARG A 79 -0.22 5.98 13.38
N LEU A 80 -0.71 6.48 14.51
CA LEU A 80 0.06 7.30 15.44
C LEU A 80 1.27 6.55 15.99
N VAL A 81 1.14 5.26 16.32
CA VAL A 81 2.28 4.41 16.71
C VAL A 81 3.29 4.31 15.57
N ALA A 82 2.84 4.04 14.34
CA ALA A 82 3.73 3.96 13.18
C ALA A 82 4.46 5.28 12.88
N GLU A 83 3.86 6.42 13.23
CA GLU A 83 4.49 7.75 13.14
C GLU A 83 5.40 8.09 14.33
N GLY A 84 5.60 7.17 15.28
CA GLY A 84 6.38 7.39 16.51
C GLY A 84 5.69 8.32 17.52
N CYS A 85 4.41 8.61 17.31
CA CYS A 85 3.61 9.52 18.14
C CYS A 85 2.77 8.78 19.19
N GLY A 86 2.77 7.45 19.20
CA GLY A 86 2.02 6.63 20.14
C GLY A 86 2.44 6.86 21.61
N ARG A 87 1.47 7.11 22.48
CA ARG A 87 1.61 7.28 23.94
C ARG A 87 0.80 6.23 24.69
N TYR A 88 0.80 5.00 24.16
CA TYR A 88 0.08 3.87 24.71
C TYR A 88 0.96 3.03 25.62
N LYS A 89 0.36 2.45 26.68
CA LYS A 89 1.04 1.47 27.54
C LYS A 89 1.04 0.07 26.94
N GLN A 90 -0.10 -0.37 26.42
CA GLN A 90 -0.31 -1.71 25.85
C GLN A 90 -0.52 -1.67 24.33
N GLY A 91 -1.07 -0.55 23.82
CA GLY A 91 -1.36 -0.32 22.42
C GLY A 91 -2.69 0.41 22.22
N PRO A 92 -2.99 0.86 20.99
CA PRO A 92 -4.26 1.48 20.67
C PRO A 92 -5.40 0.46 20.67
N GLY A 93 -6.54 0.87 21.21
CA GLY A 93 -7.79 0.11 21.21
C GLY A 93 -8.93 0.87 20.54
N PRO A 94 -10.14 0.29 20.49
CA PRO A 94 -11.27 0.92 19.80
C PRO A 94 -11.89 2.07 20.58
N SER A 95 -11.63 2.18 21.88
CA SER A 95 -12.17 3.25 22.71
C SER A 95 -11.28 4.48 22.66
N TRP A 96 -11.88 5.66 22.46
CA TRP A 96 -11.18 6.94 22.55
C TRP A 96 -10.83 7.24 24.01
N THR A 97 -9.52 7.33 24.28
CA THR A 97 -8.97 7.54 25.62
C THR A 97 -8.07 8.78 25.68
N LEU A 98 -7.64 9.14 26.89
CA LEU A 98 -6.60 10.16 27.08
C LEU A 98 -5.28 9.80 26.40
N ALA A 99 -4.96 8.49 26.25
CA ALA A 99 -3.77 8.06 25.52
C ALA A 99 -3.87 8.40 24.03
N ASP A 100 -5.06 8.25 23.43
CA ASP A 100 -5.30 8.65 22.04
C ASP A 100 -5.16 10.15 21.86
N LYS A 101 -5.79 10.94 22.74
CA LYS A 101 -5.66 12.40 22.75
C LYS A 101 -4.19 12.84 22.88
N ALA A 102 -3.44 12.26 23.82
CA ALA A 102 -2.02 12.58 24.01
C ALA A 102 -1.16 12.16 22.80
N SER A 103 -1.47 11.01 22.20
CA SER A 103 -0.79 10.52 21.00
C SER A 103 -1.05 11.44 19.80
N TYR A 104 -2.28 11.90 19.63
CA TYR A 104 -2.64 12.80 18.55
C TYR A 104 -2.06 14.21 18.75
N ALA A 105 -2.00 14.70 19.99
CA ALA A 105 -1.33 15.95 20.30
C ALA A 105 0.17 15.90 19.94
N ALA A 106 0.82 14.74 20.15
CA ALA A 106 2.19 14.53 19.70
C ALA A 106 2.32 14.54 18.17
N TRP A 107 1.33 13.99 17.46
CA TRP A 107 1.26 14.06 16.00
C TRP A 107 1.08 15.49 15.48
N GLN A 108 0.15 16.26 16.05
CA GLN A 108 -0.01 17.68 15.72
C GLN A 108 1.31 18.45 15.92
N ARG A 109 2.00 18.24 17.05
CA ARG A 109 3.33 18.83 17.28
C ARG A 109 4.37 18.41 16.25
N LYS A 110 4.38 17.13 15.83
CA LYS A 110 5.25 16.63 14.77
C LYS A 110 5.00 17.33 13.43
N LEU A 111 3.75 17.74 13.18
CA LEU A 111 3.38 18.54 12.01
C LEU A 111 3.67 20.05 12.17
N GLY A 112 4.24 20.49 13.30
CA GLY A 112 4.57 21.89 13.58
C GLY A 112 3.47 22.69 14.28
N TYR A 113 2.36 22.06 14.68
CA TYR A 113 1.29 22.72 15.43
C TYR A 113 1.76 22.97 16.86
N SER A 114 1.27 24.04 17.49
CA SER A 114 1.63 24.41 18.86
C SER A 114 0.47 25.05 19.61
N GLY A 115 0.59 25.17 20.93
CA GLY A 115 -0.45 25.76 21.77
C GLY A 115 -1.80 25.07 21.61
N ALA A 116 -2.86 25.86 21.39
CA ALA A 116 -4.23 25.38 21.22
C ALA A 116 -4.41 24.53 19.96
N ASP A 117 -3.57 24.68 18.94
CA ASP A 117 -3.67 23.91 17.69
C ASP A 117 -3.12 22.47 17.84
N ALA A 118 -2.44 22.17 18.95
CA ALA A 118 -1.92 20.84 19.30
C ALA A 118 -2.63 20.24 20.53
N ASP A 119 -3.94 20.43 20.61
CA ASP A 119 -4.82 20.02 21.71
C ASP A 119 -5.09 18.51 21.79
N GLY A 120 -4.73 17.75 20.76
CA GLY A 120 -4.97 16.31 20.63
C GLY A 120 -6.33 15.92 20.08
N ILE A 121 -7.15 16.88 19.65
CA ILE A 121 -8.40 16.59 18.95
C ILE A 121 -8.13 16.62 17.44
N PRO A 122 -8.45 15.55 16.70
CA PRO A 122 -8.22 15.53 15.27
C PRO A 122 -8.96 16.63 14.52
N GLY A 123 -8.21 17.36 13.68
CA GLY A 123 -8.73 18.26 12.66
C GLY A 123 -8.51 17.69 11.26
N LYS A 124 -9.24 18.20 10.26
CA LYS A 124 -9.20 17.68 8.88
C LYS A 124 -7.78 17.62 8.31
N THR A 125 -7.01 18.71 8.41
CA THR A 125 -5.67 18.80 7.83
C THR A 125 -4.67 17.84 8.49
N SER A 126 -4.68 17.73 9.81
CA SER A 126 -3.80 16.79 10.53
C SER A 126 -4.23 15.33 10.32
N TRP A 127 -5.54 15.09 10.13
CA TRP A 127 -6.10 13.77 9.84
C TRP A 127 -5.71 13.26 8.45
N ASP A 128 -5.86 14.09 7.42
CA ASP A 128 -5.52 13.75 6.04
C ASP A 128 -4.03 13.39 5.91
N GLN A 129 -3.16 14.08 6.66
CA GLN A 129 -1.73 13.79 6.72
C GLN A 129 -1.40 12.49 7.46
N LEU A 130 -2.22 12.11 8.45
CA LEU A 130 -2.00 10.88 9.21
C LEU A 130 -2.15 9.65 8.32
N LYS A 131 -2.98 9.71 7.26
CA LYS A 131 -3.21 8.59 6.32
C LYS A 131 -3.71 7.33 7.03
N VAL A 132 -4.78 7.48 7.82
CA VAL A 132 -5.46 6.37 8.49
C VAL A 132 -6.07 5.45 7.44
N LEU A 133 -5.73 4.15 7.47
CA LEU A 133 -6.28 3.20 6.50
C LEU A 133 -7.79 3.02 6.72
N LYS A 134 -8.54 3.00 5.61
CA LYS A 134 -9.98 2.76 5.63
C LYS A 134 -10.29 1.39 6.23
N GLN A 135 -11.31 1.32 7.06
CA GLN A 135 -11.78 0.06 7.64
C GLN A 135 -12.74 -0.63 6.65
N LEU A 136 -12.55 -1.94 6.43
CA LEU A 136 -13.40 -2.77 5.54
C LEU A 136 -14.54 -3.42 6.32
#